data_AF-A0A853IIR6-F1
#
_entry.id   AF-A0A853IIR6-F1
#
_cell.length_a   1.000
_cell.length_b   1.000
_cell.length_c   1.000
_cell.angle_alpha   90.00
_cell.angle_beta   90.00
_cell.angle_gamma   90.00
#
_symmetry.space_group_name_H-M   'P 1'
#
loop_
_entity.id
_entity.type
_entity.pdbx_description
1 polymer ?
#
loop_
_entity_poly.entity_id
_entity_poly.type
_entity_poly.pdbx_seq_one_letter_code
_entity_poly.pdbx_strand_id
1 'polypeptide(L)' 'LPESFYDELTYEVRDSAGRWEKPGNGANEAIDLMVYNWAIIYSRKLENMNWEKPLPFALPWEQNPLVFNPN' A
#
# COMPACT_ATOMS: atom_id res chain seq x y z
N LEU A 1 8.25 -9.50 9.55
CA LEU A 1 7.26 -10.00 8.56
C LEU A 1 7.70 -11.40 8.13
N PRO A 2 6.79 -12.25 7.65
CA PRO A 2 7.15 -13.54 7.07
C PRO A 2 8.08 -13.36 5.86
N GLU A 3 8.90 -14.36 5.55
CA GLU A 3 9.77 -14.36 4.36
C GLU A 3 8.95 -14.21 3.07
N SER A 4 7.78 -14.85 3.02
CA SER A 4 6.85 -14.78 1.89
C SER A 4 6.44 -13.35 1.54
N PHE A 5 6.42 -12.41 2.50
CA PHE A 5 6.15 -11.01 2.21
C PHE A 5 7.25 -10.40 1.33
N TYR A 6 8.52 -10.71 1.62
CA TYR A 6 9.63 -10.21 0.83
C TYR A 6 9.68 -10.85 -0.55
N ASP A 7 9.34 -12.14 -0.64
CA ASP A 7 9.22 -12.85 -1.91
C ASP A 7 8.16 -12.19 -2.82
N GLU A 8 6.98 -11.90 -2.28
CA GLU A 8 5.92 -11.20 -3.01
C GLU A 8 6.32 -9.77 -3.39
N LEU A 9 7.00 -9.05 -2.48
CA LEU A 9 7.42 -7.67 -2.70
C LEU A 9 8.45 -7.55 -3.83
N THR A 10 9.21 -8.61 -4.09
CA THR A 10 10.27 -8.66 -5.10
C THR A 10 9.97 -9.60 -6.27
N TYR A 11 8.72 -10.07 -6.37
CA TYR A 11 8.35 -11.11 -7.33
C TYR A 11 8.43 -10.66 -8.79
N GLU A 12 8.05 -9.41 -9.06
CA GLU A 12 8.13 -8.83 -10.39
C GLU A 12 9.53 -8.30 -10.69
N VAL A 13 9.97 -8.46 -11.94
CA VAL A 13 11.30 -8.03 -12.38
C VAL A 13 11.19 -7.08 -13.56
N ARG A 14 12.21 -6.23 -13.75
CA ARG A 14 12.30 -5.35 -14.93
C ARG A 14 13.07 -6.06 -16.05
N ASP A 15 12.47 -6.11 -17.23
CA ASP A 15 13.17 -6.57 -18.44
C ASP A 15 14.21 -5.53 -18.92
N SER A 16 15.00 -5.88 -19.93
CA SER A 16 15.98 -4.98 -20.53
C SER A 16 15.37 -3.75 -21.21
N ALA A 17 14.06 -3.78 -21.50
CA ALA A 17 13.29 -2.66 -22.04
C ALA A 17 12.62 -1.82 -20.93
N GLY A 18 12.81 -2.16 -19.66
CA GLY A 18 12.24 -1.47 -18.51
C GLY A 18 10.76 -1.73 -18.26
N ARG A 19 10.17 -2.81 -18.80
CA ARG A 19 8.81 -3.27 -18.51
C ARG A 19 8.81 -4.19 -17.29
N TRP A 20 7.73 -4.18 -16.50
CA TRP A 20 7.56 -5.16 -15.44
C TRP A 20 7.07 -6.48 -16.03
N GLU A 21 7.73 -7.56 -15.65
CA GLU A 21 7.39 -8.91 -16.05
C GLU A 21 7.26 -9.81 -14.83
N LYS A 22 6.26 -10.69 -14.90
CA LYS A 22 5.99 -11.70 -13.88
C LYS A 22 6.67 -13.00 -14.32
N PRO A 23 7.72 -13.48 -13.64
CA PRO A 23 8.52 -14.61 -14.10
C PRO A 23 7.80 -15.97 -14.00
N GLY A 24 6.66 -16.04 -13.30
CA GLY A 24 5.84 -17.23 -13.15
C GLY A 24 4.49 -16.95 -12.48
N ASN A 25 3.94 -17.94 -11.75
CA ASN A 25 2.61 -17.85 -11.11
C ASN A 25 2.64 -17.53 -9.61
N GLY A 26 3.73 -16.95 -9.11
CA GLY A 26 3.86 -16.55 -7.70
C GLY A 26 2.99 -15.35 -7.34
N ALA A 27 2.82 -15.13 -6.05
CA ALA A 27 2.10 -14.00 -5.47
C ALA A 27 2.90 -12.69 -5.64
N ASN A 28 2.22 -11.57 -5.85
CA ASN A 28 2.77 -10.21 -6.00
C ASN A 28 1.94 -9.17 -5.21
N GLU A 29 1.07 -9.64 -4.31
CA GLU A 29 0.11 -8.83 -3.58
C GLU A 29 0.81 -7.80 -2.69
N ALA A 30 1.97 -8.13 -2.14
CA ALA A 30 2.77 -7.18 -1.35
C ALA A 30 3.25 -5.98 -2.17
N ILE A 31 3.75 -6.17 -3.40
CA ILE A 31 4.18 -5.06 -4.26
C ILE A 31 2.97 -4.27 -4.77
N ASP A 32 1.88 -4.95 -5.16
CA ASP A 32 0.65 -4.30 -5.62
C ASP A 32 0.07 -3.40 -4.54
N LEU A 33 -0.08 -3.92 -3.31
CA LEU A 33 -0.59 -3.15 -2.17
C LEU A 33 0.31 -1.96 -1.84
N MET A 34 1.64 -2.14 -1.87
CA MET A 34 2.58 -1.05 -1.64
C MET A 34 2.41 0.07 -2.68
N VAL A 35 2.35 -0.28 -3.97
CA VAL A 35 2.21 0.71 -5.05
C VAL A 35 0.86 1.42 -4.97
N TYR A 36 -0.24 0.71 -4.69
CA TYR A 36 -1.54 1.35 -4.50
C TYR A 36 -1.57 2.32 -3.32
N ASN A 37 -0.97 1.95 -2.19
CA ASN A 37 -0.85 2.84 -1.04
C ASN A 37 -0.08 4.13 -1.40
N TRP A 38 1.04 4.00 -2.12
CA TRP A 38 1.79 5.15 -2.62
C TRP A 38 0.99 6.02 -3.59
N ALA A 39 0.24 5.40 -4.51
CA ALA A 39 -0.61 6.12 -5.44
C ALA A 39 -1.70 6.92 -4.72
N ILE A 40 -2.30 6.37 -3.65
CA ILE A 40 -3.29 7.07 -2.83
C ILE A 40 -2.65 8.22 -2.06
N ILE A 41 -1.48 8.00 -1.44
CA ILE A 41 -0.73 9.04 -0.72
C ILE A 41 -0.49 10.24 -1.65
N TYR A 42 0.04 9.97 -2.84
CA TYR A 42 0.31 11.01 -3.84
C TYR A 42 -0.97 11.69 -4.34
N SER A 43 -1.99 10.92 -4.69
CA SER A 43 -3.27 11.44 -5.21
C SER A 43 -3.99 12.34 -4.20
N ARG A 44 -3.89 12.00 -2.91
CA ARG A 44 -4.50 12.76 -1.81
C ARG A 44 -3.56 13.80 -1.20
N LYS A 45 -2.35 13.94 -1.73
CA LYS A 45 -1.31 14.87 -1.24
C LYS A 45 -1.04 14.71 0.26
N LEU A 46 -1.07 13.47 0.77
CA LEU A 46 -0.96 13.19 2.20
C LEU A 46 0.43 13.51 2.75
N GLU A 47 1.44 13.62 1.90
CA GLU A 47 2.76 14.15 2.26
C GLU A 47 2.70 15.58 2.81
N ASN A 48 1.67 16.35 2.44
CA ASN A 48 1.44 17.71 2.94
C ASN A 48 0.47 17.77 4.12
N MET A 49 -0.08 16.64 4.55
CA MET A 49 -0.98 16.59 5.70
C MET A 49 -0.20 16.84 6.99
N ASN A 50 -0.78 17.62 7.90
CA ASN A 50 -0.22 17.75 9.25
C ASN A 50 -0.52 16.46 10.03
N TRP A 51 0.49 15.62 10.23
CA TRP A 51 0.34 14.36 10.95
C TRP A 51 0.15 14.52 12.47
N GLU A 52 0.46 15.68 13.05
CA GLU A 52 0.11 16.03 14.44
C GLU A 52 -1.38 16.39 14.60
N LYS A 53 -2.06 16.70 13.49
CA LYS A 53 -3.50 16.95 13.43
C LYS A 53 -4.08 16.32 12.16
N PRO A 54 -4.09 14.97 12.09
CA PRO A 54 -4.44 14.26 10.86
C PRO A 54 -5.92 14.41 10.55
N LEU A 55 -6.27 14.15 9.28
CA LEU A 55 -7.68 14.07 8.87
C LEU A 55 -8.40 12.90 9.55
N PRO A 56 -9.74 12.94 9.69
CA PRO A 56 -10.48 11.96 10.48
C PRO A 56 -10.23 10.48 10.10
N PHE A 57 -9.99 10.19 8.82
CA PHE A 57 -9.73 8.82 8.35
C PHE A 57 -8.37 8.26 8.82
N ALA A 58 -7.44 9.13 9.23
CA ALA A 58 -6.08 8.80 9.67
C ALA A 58 -5.93 8.94 11.20
N LEU A 59 -7.03 9.17 11.92
CA LEU A 59 -7.03 9.11 13.38
C LEU A 59 -6.85 7.66 13.88
N PRO A 60 -6.42 7.49 15.15
CA PRO A 60 -6.38 6.18 15.80
C PRO A 60 -7.72 5.44 15.68
N TRP A 61 -7.67 4.11 15.67
CA TRP A 61 -8.82 3.22 15.41
C TRP A 61 -10.10 3.64 16.15
N GLU A 62 -10.01 3.87 17.46
CA GLU A 62 -11.12 4.25 18.34
C GLU A 62 -11.79 5.60 18.01
N GLN A 63 -11.09 6.46 17.27
CA GLN A 63 -11.53 7.83 16.93
C GLN A 63 -11.87 7.97 15.45
N ASN A 64 -11.66 6.92 14.66
CA ASN A 64 -11.88 6.96 13.23
C ASN A 64 -13.37 6.78 12.92
N PRO A 65 -14.06 7.80 12.37
CA PRO A 65 -15.49 7.71 12.10
C PRO A 65 -15.85 6.69 11.00
N LEU A 66 -14.86 6.17 10.27
CA LEU A 66 -15.04 5.12 9.26
C LEU A 66 -15.03 3.71 9.87
N VAL A 67 -14.64 3.56 11.13
CA VAL A 67 -14.68 2.29 11.86
C VAL A 67 -15.98 2.24 12.65
N PHE A 68 -16.92 1.42 12.21
CA PHE A 68 -18.19 1.20 12.89
C PHE A 68 -18.58 -0.27 12.87
N ASN A 69 -19.28 -0.73 13.90
CA ASN A 69 -19.89 -2.06 13.86
C ASN A 69 -21.15 -1.99 12.99
N PRO A 70 -21.24 -2.79 11.91
CA PRO A 70 -22.49 -2.93 11.19
C PRO A 70 -23.51 -3.62 12.12
N ASN A 71 -24.64 -2.95 12.36
CA ASN A 71 -25.80 -3.53 13.04
C ASN A 71 -26.51 -4.56 12.16
#